data_AF-A0A1Y3B112-F1
#
_entry.id   AF-A0A1Y3B112-F1
#
_cell.length_a   1.000
_cell.length_b   1.000
_cell.length_c   1.000
_cell.angle_alpha   90.00
_cell.angle_beta   90.00
_cell.angle_gamma   90.00
#
_symmetry.space_group_name_H-M   'P 1'
#
loop_
_entity.id
_entity.type
_entity.pdbx_description
1 polymer ?
#
loop_
_entity_poly.entity_id
_entity_poly.type
_entity_poly.pdbx_seq_one_letter_code
_entity_poly.pdbx_strand_id
1 'polypeptide(L)'
;WQQFDRRRLIDEINSLKTTLTNRQVKIVIILLQSEPIPITYHQDLDANQYKDQAARLCEECDINIKSLFIIPVQDEQSIPAYVIRIELALNDLAKAHFSQKVKQIKSYRDQLNKMTQNYLFVRHEFKLAFYHEIRQIYNQALVHYKNAYASLMEIRLTSKNLFEIKNVATILNYKIIRLSFYLNIPLDAISYFRKHIDIFQNRFADDKRIEFEHYAWLANQFYLFGELFDMSISMLHLSPSPSQNPGVYYFESAMYMIKRRESSQRLSLSLNAEEISYAERILQQNDESEFIGQLNWYQPDESNDIYVKIFHHIERTTDLSP
;
A
#
# COMPACT_ATOMS: atom_id res chain seq x y z
N TRP A 1 -43.93 -0.70 -0.49
CA TRP A 1 -43.14 -1.93 -0.68
C TRP A 1 -44.11 -3.07 -0.90
N GLN A 2 -44.12 -3.71 -2.07
CA GLN A 2 -44.93 -4.91 -2.25
C GLN A 2 -44.28 -6.06 -1.48
N GLN A 3 -45.09 -6.94 -0.89
CA GLN A 3 -44.63 -8.05 -0.04
C GLN A 3 -43.68 -9.01 -0.77
N PHE A 4 -43.77 -9.06 -2.11
CA PHE A 4 -42.96 -9.89 -3.00
C PHE A 4 -41.50 -9.41 -3.12
N ASP A 5 -41.28 -8.10 -3.27
CA ASP A 5 -39.92 -7.53 -3.37
C ASP A 5 -39.14 -7.65 -2.06
N ARG A 6 -39.83 -7.62 -0.91
CA ARG A 6 -39.21 -7.73 0.41
C ARG A 6 -38.58 -9.11 0.64
N ARG A 7 -39.30 -10.20 0.35
CA ARG A 7 -38.79 -11.56 0.57
C ARG A 7 -37.56 -11.84 -0.28
N ARG A 8 -37.60 -11.45 -1.55
CA ARG A 8 -36.46 -11.59 -2.46
C ARG A 8 -35.22 -10.86 -1.94
N LEU A 9 -35.39 -9.63 -1.45
CA LEU A 9 -34.27 -8.86 -0.90
C LEU A 9 -33.65 -9.57 0.33
N ILE A 10 -34.48 -10.10 1.22
CA ILE A 10 -34.02 -10.86 2.40
C ILE A 10 -33.22 -12.09 1.97
N ASP A 11 -33.69 -12.84 0.98
CA ASP A 11 -33.00 -14.02 0.46
C ASP A 11 -31.64 -13.67 -0.16
N GLU A 12 -31.57 -12.59 -0.94
CA GLU A 12 -30.32 -12.09 -1.52
C GLU A 12 -29.32 -11.65 -0.43
N ILE A 13 -29.79 -10.92 0.59
CA ILE A 13 -28.97 -10.49 1.72
C ILE A 13 -28.44 -11.68 2.52
N ASN A 14 -29.28 -12.67 2.79
CA ASN A 14 -28.90 -13.86 3.55
C ASN A 14 -27.91 -14.72 2.77
N SER A 15 -28.12 -14.90 1.46
CA SER A 15 -27.16 -15.57 0.57
C SER A 15 -25.79 -14.89 0.58
N LEU A 16 -25.77 -13.56 0.53
CA LEU A 16 -24.54 -12.77 0.62
C LEU A 16 -23.84 -12.97 1.98
N LYS A 17 -24.60 -12.96 3.09
CA LYS A 17 -24.07 -13.24 4.43
C LYS A 17 -23.44 -14.63 4.53
N THR A 18 -24.10 -15.65 4.00
CA THR A 18 -23.57 -17.03 3.98
C THR A 18 -22.24 -17.09 3.22
N THR A 19 -22.18 -16.44 2.06
CA THR A 19 -20.95 -16.38 1.25
C THR A 19 -19.80 -15.66 1.97
N LEU A 20 -20.10 -14.71 2.85
CA LEU A 20 -19.13 -13.84 3.52
C LEU A 20 -18.88 -14.18 5.00
N THR A 21 -19.44 -15.28 5.53
CA THR A 21 -19.51 -15.57 6.98
C THR A 21 -18.14 -15.51 7.68
N ASN A 22 -17.08 -15.97 7.02
CA ASN A 22 -15.73 -16.01 7.60
C ASN A 22 -14.87 -14.76 7.36
N ARG A 23 -15.41 -13.75 6.66
CA ARG A 23 -14.66 -12.56 6.25
C ARG A 23 -14.87 -11.35 7.18
N GLN A 24 -15.75 -11.46 8.18
CA GLN A 24 -16.08 -10.38 9.12
C GLN A 24 -16.51 -9.08 8.41
N VAL A 25 -17.27 -9.21 7.32
CA VAL A 25 -17.71 -8.09 6.48
C VAL A 25 -18.87 -7.35 7.13
N LYS A 26 -18.90 -6.02 6.97
CA LYS A 26 -20.04 -5.18 7.32
C LYS A 26 -20.85 -4.92 6.05
N ILE A 27 -22.16 -5.13 6.12
CA ILE A 27 -23.08 -4.95 4.99
C ILE A 27 -23.84 -3.64 5.23
N VAL A 28 -23.93 -2.81 4.19
CA VAL A 28 -24.75 -1.61 4.14
C VAL A 28 -25.70 -1.74 2.96
N ILE A 29 -26.98 -1.46 3.19
CA ILE A 29 -28.05 -1.54 2.21
C ILE A 29 -28.45 -0.12 1.83
N ILE A 30 -28.53 0.13 0.52
CA ILE A 30 -29.01 1.38 -0.05
C ILE A 30 -30.21 1.01 -0.92
N LEU A 31 -31.39 1.50 -0.56
CA LEU A 31 -32.63 1.30 -1.29
C LEU A 31 -32.95 2.58 -2.06
N LEU A 32 -33.13 2.46 -3.37
CA LEU A 32 -33.52 3.56 -4.24
C LEU A 32 -35.04 3.54 -4.40
N GLN A 33 -35.72 4.58 -3.91
CA GLN A 33 -37.17 4.70 -3.98
C GLN A 33 -37.56 5.43 -5.26
N SER A 34 -38.16 4.69 -6.21
CA SER A 34 -38.54 5.18 -7.55
C SER A 34 -39.97 5.76 -7.65
N GLU A 35 -40.86 5.48 -6.71
CA GLU A 35 -42.19 6.14 -6.64
C GLU A 35 -42.30 7.13 -5.46
N PRO A 36 -42.88 8.33 -5.69
CA PRO A 36 -43.15 9.28 -4.61
C PRO A 36 -44.20 8.72 -3.64
N ILE A 37 -44.03 9.02 -2.36
CA ILE A 37 -45.06 8.72 -1.36
C ILE A 37 -46.27 9.60 -1.69
N PRO A 38 -47.48 9.05 -1.92
CA PRO A 38 -48.63 9.86 -2.31
C PRO A 38 -48.95 10.92 -1.24
N ILE A 39 -49.28 12.13 -1.68
CA ILE A 39 -49.39 13.34 -0.83
C ILE A 39 -50.71 13.33 -0.01
N THR A 40 -51.65 12.41 -0.25
CA THR A 40 -52.86 12.23 0.57
C THR A 40 -52.59 11.66 1.98
N TYR A 41 -51.34 11.29 2.29
CA TYR A 41 -50.94 10.59 3.51
C TYR A 41 -50.33 11.50 4.59
N HIS A 42 -50.64 12.81 4.57
CA HIS A 42 -50.22 13.74 5.62
C HIS A 42 -50.95 13.57 6.96
N GLN A 43 -51.83 12.56 7.10
CA GLN A 43 -52.41 12.16 8.39
C GLN A 43 -51.62 10.98 8.99
N ASP A 44 -50.46 11.30 9.59
CA ASP A 44 -49.75 10.72 10.75
C ASP A 44 -49.74 9.21 11.10
N LEU A 45 -50.35 8.30 10.35
CA LEU A 45 -50.38 6.85 10.66
C LEU A 45 -49.42 6.02 9.78
N ASP A 46 -49.23 6.39 8.51
CA ASP A 46 -48.49 5.54 7.55
C ASP A 46 -46.99 5.87 7.43
N ALA A 47 -46.54 7.07 7.79
CA ALA A 47 -45.11 7.34 7.95
C ALA A 47 -44.46 6.42 9.00
N ASN A 48 -45.24 6.04 10.02
CA ASN A 48 -44.86 5.04 11.00
C ASN A 48 -44.84 3.63 10.40
N GLN A 49 -45.75 3.27 9.48
CA GLN A 49 -45.70 1.98 8.78
C GLN A 49 -44.43 1.80 7.95
N TYR A 50 -43.98 2.82 7.20
CA TYR A 50 -42.75 2.70 6.41
C TYR A 50 -41.50 2.57 7.28
N LYS A 51 -41.43 3.34 8.38
CA LYS A 51 -40.36 3.18 9.38
C LYS A 51 -40.38 1.81 10.04
N ASP A 52 -41.57 1.29 10.34
CA ASP A 52 -41.77 -0.05 10.89
C ASP A 52 -41.37 -1.15 9.87
N GLN A 53 -41.67 -0.97 8.58
CA GLN A 53 -41.22 -1.90 7.53
C GLN A 53 -39.70 -1.93 7.37
N ALA A 54 -39.03 -0.77 7.41
CA ALA A 54 -37.57 -0.68 7.35
C ALA A 54 -36.93 -1.33 8.59
N ALA A 55 -37.49 -1.10 9.78
CA ALA A 55 -37.03 -1.72 11.03
C ALA A 55 -37.19 -3.25 10.99
N ARG A 56 -38.35 -3.75 10.55
CA ARG A 56 -38.61 -5.19 10.39
C ARG A 56 -37.69 -5.86 9.38
N LEU A 57 -37.37 -5.17 8.27
CA LEU A 57 -36.39 -5.68 7.30
C LEU A 57 -35.01 -5.83 7.94
N CYS A 58 -34.55 -4.80 8.66
CA CYS A 58 -33.30 -4.83 9.39
C CYS A 58 -33.26 -5.96 10.43
N GLU A 59 -34.36 -6.19 11.15
CA GLU A 59 -34.47 -7.25 12.14
C GLU A 59 -34.41 -8.65 11.49
N GLU A 60 -35.20 -8.90 10.45
CA GLU A 60 -35.21 -10.19 9.74
C GLU A 60 -33.88 -10.48 9.03
N CYS A 61 -33.18 -9.44 8.58
CA CYS A 61 -31.88 -9.57 7.96
C CYS A 61 -30.73 -9.53 8.96
N ASP A 62 -30.94 -9.30 10.27
CA ASP A 62 -29.89 -9.02 11.26
C ASP A 62 -28.90 -7.94 10.78
N ILE A 63 -29.43 -6.79 10.37
CA ILE A 63 -28.69 -5.63 9.88
C ILE A 63 -28.98 -4.44 10.79
N ASN A 64 -27.93 -3.71 11.15
CA ASN A 64 -28.08 -2.49 11.94
C ASN A 64 -28.87 -1.45 11.14
N ILE A 65 -29.87 -0.81 11.75
CA ILE A 65 -30.67 0.24 11.11
C ILE A 65 -29.80 1.41 10.59
N LYS A 66 -28.65 1.66 11.20
CA LYS A 66 -27.65 2.66 10.73
C LYS A 66 -26.94 2.26 9.44
N SER A 67 -27.09 1.01 9.02
CA SER A 67 -26.57 0.44 7.78
C SER A 67 -27.65 0.34 6.70
N LEU A 68 -28.85 0.90 6.91
CA LEU A 68 -29.90 0.99 5.92
C LEU A 68 -30.14 2.45 5.52
N PHE A 69 -30.06 2.74 4.23
CA PHE A 69 -30.35 4.05 3.65
C PHE A 69 -31.45 3.92 2.62
N ILE A 70 -32.43 4.81 2.68
CA ILE A 70 -33.51 4.90 1.68
C ILE A 70 -33.36 6.26 1.00
N ILE A 71 -33.13 6.25 -0.31
CA ILE A 71 -32.91 7.45 -1.12
C ILE A 71 -34.11 7.65 -2.06
N PRO A 72 -34.89 8.73 -1.89
CA PRO A 72 -35.91 9.11 -2.86
C PRO A 72 -35.23 9.66 -4.13
N VAL A 73 -35.34 8.95 -5.26
CA VAL A 73 -34.64 9.37 -6.50
C VAL A 73 -35.36 10.46 -7.27
N GLN A 74 -36.59 10.82 -6.88
CA GLN A 74 -37.38 11.88 -7.52
C GLN A 74 -36.92 13.28 -7.10
N ASP A 75 -36.31 13.39 -5.92
CA ASP A 75 -35.83 14.65 -5.38
C ASP A 75 -34.32 14.75 -5.62
N GLU A 76 -33.95 15.06 -6.87
CA GLU A 76 -32.54 15.16 -7.29
C GLU A 76 -31.74 16.15 -6.43
N GLN A 77 -32.39 17.17 -5.87
CA GLN A 77 -31.74 18.18 -5.05
C GLN A 77 -31.30 17.64 -3.69
N SER A 78 -31.97 16.63 -3.14
CA SER A 78 -31.58 16.02 -1.85
C SER A 78 -30.56 14.88 -1.98
N ILE A 79 -30.35 14.33 -3.18
CA ILE A 79 -29.39 13.23 -3.44
C ILE A 79 -27.99 13.54 -2.89
N PRO A 80 -27.38 14.72 -3.13
CA PRO A 80 -26.05 15.03 -2.58
C PRO A 80 -25.99 14.91 -1.05
N ALA A 81 -27.04 15.33 -0.35
CA ALA A 81 -27.09 15.23 1.11
C ALA A 81 -27.21 13.76 1.58
N TYR A 82 -27.88 12.90 0.83
CA TYR A 82 -27.91 11.45 1.11
C TYR A 82 -26.55 10.79 0.87
N VAL A 83 -25.86 11.15 -0.22
CA VAL A 83 -24.51 10.64 -0.53
C VAL A 83 -23.55 10.96 0.61
N ILE A 84 -23.54 12.21 1.10
CA ILE A 84 -22.70 12.61 2.24
C ILE A 84 -23.02 11.78 3.49
N ARG A 85 -24.30 11.55 3.81
CA ARG A 85 -24.69 10.71 4.96
C ARG A 85 -24.21 9.27 4.83
N ILE A 86 -24.33 8.70 3.63
CA ILE A 86 -23.85 7.34 3.34
C ILE A 86 -22.34 7.26 3.48
N GLU A 87 -21.61 8.24 2.93
CA GLU A 87 -20.15 8.32 3.04
C GLU A 87 -19.71 8.36 4.51
N LEU A 88 -20.32 9.22 5.33
CA LEU A 88 -20.02 9.31 6.77
C LEU A 88 -20.29 7.98 7.49
N ALA A 89 -21.42 7.34 7.22
CA ALA A 89 -21.77 6.07 7.85
C ALA A 89 -20.83 4.93 7.43
N LEU A 90 -20.47 4.85 6.14
CA LEU A 90 -19.50 3.88 5.65
C LEU A 90 -18.12 4.11 6.26
N ASN A 91 -17.71 5.37 6.40
CA ASN A 91 -16.45 5.75 7.03
C ASN A 91 -16.39 5.29 8.49
N ASP A 92 -17.46 5.52 9.25
CA ASP A 92 -17.57 5.08 10.65
C ASP A 92 -17.54 3.55 10.79
N LEU A 93 -18.28 2.83 9.93
CA LEU A 93 -18.28 1.37 9.90
C LEU A 93 -16.89 0.81 9.55
N ALA A 94 -16.20 1.41 8.58
CA ALA A 94 -14.84 1.05 8.21
C ALA A 94 -13.87 1.29 9.38
N LYS A 95 -13.94 2.46 10.02
CA LYS A 95 -13.13 2.79 11.21
C LYS A 95 -13.36 1.81 12.36
N ALA A 96 -14.61 1.42 12.61
CA ALA A 96 -14.96 0.43 13.63
C ALA A 96 -14.40 -0.95 13.29
N HIS A 97 -14.53 -1.41 12.04
CA HIS A 97 -13.98 -2.68 11.58
C HIS A 97 -12.45 -2.73 11.77
N PHE A 98 -11.72 -1.73 11.30
CA PHE A 98 -10.26 -1.71 11.46
C PHE A 98 -9.83 -1.54 12.92
N SER A 99 -10.63 -0.88 13.77
CA SER A 99 -10.39 -0.84 15.21
C SER A 99 -10.45 -2.23 15.84
N GLN A 100 -11.40 -3.08 15.42
CA GLN A 100 -11.47 -4.49 15.86
C GLN A 100 -10.26 -5.29 15.36
N LYS A 101 -9.84 -5.10 14.10
CA LYS A 101 -8.63 -5.73 13.55
C LYS A 101 -7.38 -5.33 14.33
N VAL A 102 -7.24 -4.07 14.72
CA VAL A 102 -6.14 -3.61 15.59
C VAL A 102 -6.11 -4.38 16.91
N LYS A 103 -7.26 -4.54 17.58
CA LYS A 103 -7.34 -5.31 18.85
C LYS A 103 -6.92 -6.77 18.65
N GLN A 104 -7.41 -7.41 17.58
CA GLN A 104 -7.06 -8.80 17.26
C GLN A 104 -5.55 -8.96 16.98
N ILE A 105 -4.98 -8.10 16.13
CA ILE A 105 -3.54 -8.18 15.80
C ILE A 105 -2.67 -7.90 17.03
N LYS A 106 -3.05 -6.94 17.89
CA LYS A 106 -2.34 -6.70 19.16
C LYS A 106 -2.34 -7.95 20.02
N SER A 107 -3.49 -8.59 20.19
CA SER A 107 -3.59 -9.84 20.96
C SER A 107 -2.71 -10.95 20.40
N TYR A 108 -2.65 -11.12 19.07
CA TYR A 108 -1.75 -12.12 18.46
C TYR A 108 -0.27 -11.76 18.65
N ARG A 109 0.08 -10.48 18.50
CA ARG A 109 1.44 -9.98 18.70
C ARG A 109 1.91 -10.20 20.13
N ASP A 110 1.05 -9.96 21.11
CA ASP A 110 1.41 -10.08 22.54
C ASP A 110 1.64 -11.54 22.96
N GLN A 111 1.21 -12.51 22.16
CA GLN A 111 1.48 -13.94 22.34
C GLN A 111 2.78 -14.41 21.65
N LEU A 112 3.44 -13.56 20.87
CA LEU A 112 4.65 -13.94 20.14
C LEU A 112 5.89 -13.95 21.03
N ASN A 113 6.82 -14.84 20.71
CA ASN A 113 8.16 -14.85 21.29
C ASN A 113 9.13 -14.01 20.44
N LYS A 114 9.65 -12.92 21.00
CA LYS A 114 10.51 -11.96 20.28
C LYS A 114 11.81 -12.58 19.74
N MET A 115 12.35 -13.62 20.39
CA MET A 115 13.61 -14.24 19.97
C MET A 115 13.45 -15.18 18.78
N THR A 116 12.33 -15.90 18.69
CA THR A 116 12.12 -16.92 17.66
C THR A 116 11.20 -16.48 16.53
N GLN A 117 10.37 -15.45 16.76
CA GLN A 117 9.31 -15.02 15.85
C GLN A 117 9.44 -13.54 15.44
N ASN A 118 10.67 -13.02 15.38
CA ASN A 118 10.97 -11.65 14.98
C ASN A 118 10.33 -11.22 13.63
N TYR A 119 10.27 -12.09 12.61
CA TYR A 119 9.56 -11.80 11.35
C TYR A 119 8.06 -11.55 11.55
N LEU A 120 7.41 -12.29 12.46
CA LEU A 120 5.99 -12.09 12.78
C LEU A 120 5.76 -10.77 13.52
N PHE A 121 6.72 -10.34 14.37
CA PHE A 121 6.68 -9.01 14.97
C PHE A 121 6.68 -7.91 13.91
N VAL A 122 7.62 -7.95 12.95
CA VAL A 122 7.65 -6.98 11.83
C VAL A 122 6.29 -6.95 11.11
N ARG A 123 5.75 -8.13 10.79
CA ARG A 123 4.46 -8.26 10.10
C ARG A 123 3.30 -7.69 10.91
N HIS A 124 3.25 -7.95 12.21
CA HIS A 124 2.16 -7.46 13.06
C HIS A 124 2.25 -5.96 13.31
N GLU A 125 3.44 -5.42 13.57
CA GLU A 125 3.66 -3.97 13.68
C GLU A 125 3.27 -3.26 12.38
N PHE A 126 3.63 -3.79 11.21
CA PHE A 126 3.20 -3.25 9.92
C PHE A 126 1.66 -3.24 9.79
N LYS A 127 0.99 -4.35 10.12
CA LYS A 127 -0.48 -4.44 10.05
C LYS A 127 -1.15 -3.43 11.00
N LEU A 128 -0.63 -3.27 12.21
CA LEU A 128 -1.12 -2.27 13.16
C LEU A 128 -0.97 -0.87 12.58
N ALA A 129 0.21 -0.55 12.04
CA ALA A 129 0.47 0.73 11.41
C ALA A 129 -0.50 1.02 10.26
N PHE A 130 -0.68 0.06 9.36
CA PHE A 130 -1.59 0.16 8.21
C PHE A 130 -3.05 0.37 8.64
N TYR A 131 -3.55 -0.36 9.63
CA TYR A 131 -4.91 -0.17 10.12
C TYR A 131 -5.10 1.16 10.86
N HIS A 132 -4.07 1.67 11.53
CA HIS A 132 -4.11 3.03 12.07
C HIS A 132 -4.07 4.09 10.96
N GLU A 133 -3.32 3.86 9.89
CA GLU A 133 -3.22 4.75 8.73
C GLU A 133 -4.58 4.86 8.00
N ILE A 134 -5.24 3.74 7.68
CA ILE A 134 -6.59 3.76 7.06
C ILE A 134 -7.60 4.48 7.94
N ARG A 135 -7.47 4.37 9.27
CA ARG A 135 -8.33 5.06 10.23
C ARG A 135 -7.99 6.54 10.39
N GLN A 136 -6.98 7.03 9.66
CA GLN A 136 -6.48 8.41 9.72
C GLN A 136 -5.92 8.78 11.11
N ILE A 137 -5.42 7.79 11.86
CA ILE A 137 -4.75 7.98 13.15
C ILE A 137 -3.23 7.97 12.92
N TYR A 138 -2.77 8.98 12.18
CA TYR A 138 -1.41 9.01 11.61
C TYR A 138 -0.30 8.96 12.66
N ASN A 139 -0.49 9.58 13.83
CA ASN A 139 0.48 9.51 14.94
C ASN A 139 0.72 8.06 15.40
N GLN A 140 -0.34 7.26 15.58
CA GLN A 140 -0.20 5.85 15.96
C GLN A 140 0.34 5.00 14.82
N ALA A 141 -0.05 5.32 13.58
CA ALA A 141 0.49 4.64 12.40
C ALA A 141 2.01 4.81 12.30
N LEU A 142 2.51 6.04 12.46
CA LEU A 142 3.93 6.34 12.42
C LEU A 142 4.72 5.58 13.50
N VAL A 143 4.21 5.53 14.74
CA VAL A 143 4.84 4.77 15.84
C VAL A 143 4.97 3.29 15.46
N HIS A 144 3.90 2.67 14.97
CA HIS A 144 3.92 1.26 14.60
C HIS A 144 4.80 0.97 13.38
N TYR A 145 4.87 1.86 12.37
CA TYR A 145 5.82 1.70 11.27
C TYR A 145 7.28 1.82 11.75
N LYS A 146 7.59 2.78 12.64
CA LYS A 146 8.91 2.90 13.27
C LYS A 146 9.28 1.64 14.07
N ASN A 147 8.32 1.07 14.81
CA ASN A 147 8.53 -0.20 15.53
C ASN A 147 8.78 -1.38 14.58
N ALA A 148 8.01 -1.49 13.49
CA ALA A 148 8.22 -2.52 12.48
C ALA A 148 9.63 -2.43 11.88
N TYR A 149 10.11 -1.22 11.60
CA TYR A 149 11.47 -0.99 11.11
C TYR A 149 12.51 -1.40 12.16
N ALA A 150 12.32 -1.02 13.42
CA ALA A 150 13.22 -1.40 14.51
C ALA A 150 13.30 -2.93 14.67
N SER A 151 12.16 -3.63 14.69
CA SER A 151 12.13 -5.10 14.75
C SER A 151 12.77 -5.74 13.51
N LEU A 152 12.66 -5.12 12.33
CA LEU A 152 13.33 -5.60 11.13
C LEU A 152 14.85 -5.52 11.26
N MET A 153 15.38 -4.46 11.89
CA MET A 153 16.83 -4.30 12.11
C MET A 153 17.38 -5.27 13.17
N GLU A 154 16.54 -5.84 14.04
CA GLU A 154 16.93 -6.90 14.99
C GLU A 154 17.10 -8.27 14.30
N ILE A 155 16.60 -8.45 13.08
CA ILE A 155 16.75 -9.70 12.32
C ILE A 155 18.18 -9.82 11.81
N ARG A 156 18.83 -10.94 12.13
CA ARG A 156 20.19 -11.24 11.64
C ARG A 156 20.19 -11.29 10.11
N LEU A 157 21.06 -10.47 9.53
CA LEU A 157 21.31 -10.49 8.10
C LEU A 157 22.12 -11.72 7.69
N THR A 158 21.71 -12.34 6.60
CA THR A 158 22.34 -13.47 5.93
C THR A 158 22.24 -13.25 4.43
N SER A 159 23.08 -13.88 3.62
CA SER A 159 22.99 -13.79 2.16
C SER A 159 21.62 -14.19 1.59
N LYS A 160 20.84 -15.02 2.32
CA LYS A 160 19.52 -15.50 1.89
C LYS A 160 18.38 -14.51 2.11
N ASN A 161 18.40 -13.73 3.18
CA ASN A 161 17.30 -12.83 3.56
C ASN A 161 17.62 -11.35 3.34
N LEU A 162 18.87 -11.03 2.99
CA LEU A 162 19.37 -9.67 2.92
C LEU A 162 18.58 -8.80 1.91
N PHE A 163 18.25 -9.34 0.73
CA PHE A 163 17.44 -8.63 -0.27
C PHE A 163 16.01 -8.39 0.20
N GLU A 164 15.37 -9.40 0.79
CA GLU A 164 14.02 -9.26 1.36
C GLU A 164 14.00 -8.20 2.45
N ILE A 165 14.98 -8.21 3.35
CA ILE A 165 15.10 -7.22 4.43
C ILE A 165 15.31 -5.81 3.85
N LYS A 166 16.16 -5.64 2.84
CA LYS A 166 16.34 -4.34 2.16
C LYS A 166 15.02 -3.84 1.56
N ASN A 167 14.27 -4.71 0.89
CA ASN A 167 12.99 -4.35 0.27
C ASN A 167 11.92 -3.98 1.32
N VAL A 168 11.78 -4.77 2.39
CA VAL A 168 10.83 -4.46 3.47
C VAL A 168 11.25 -3.17 4.18
N ALA A 169 12.55 -2.95 4.41
CA ALA A 169 13.06 -1.71 5.00
C ALA A 169 12.77 -0.50 4.12
N THR A 170 12.87 -0.65 2.80
CA THR A 170 12.52 0.39 1.81
C THR A 170 11.06 0.80 1.93
N ILE A 171 10.14 -0.18 1.95
CA ILE A 171 8.70 0.08 2.08
C ILE A 171 8.39 0.78 3.40
N LEU A 172 8.98 0.31 4.50
CA LEU A 172 8.80 0.89 5.83
C LEU A 172 9.35 2.32 5.90
N ASN A 173 10.54 2.55 5.35
CA ASN A 173 11.17 3.87 5.32
C ASN A 173 10.29 4.86 4.54
N TYR A 174 9.81 4.48 3.35
CA TYR A 174 8.86 5.28 2.57
C TYR A 174 7.61 5.65 3.37
N LYS A 175 7.00 4.67 4.07
CA LYS A 175 5.82 4.92 4.93
C LYS A 175 6.11 5.88 6.07
N ILE A 176 7.26 5.74 6.73
CA ILE A 176 7.70 6.60 7.84
C ILE A 176 7.89 8.04 7.33
N ILE A 177 8.67 8.23 6.26
CA ILE A 177 8.96 9.55 5.67
C ILE A 177 7.68 10.25 5.25
N ARG A 178 6.82 9.55 4.50
CA ARG A 178 5.55 10.09 4.02
C ARG A 178 4.66 10.57 5.17
N LEU A 179 4.52 9.76 6.23
CA LEU A 179 3.73 10.15 7.40
C LEU A 179 4.39 11.26 8.21
N SER A 180 5.73 11.30 8.29
CA SER A 180 6.45 12.39 8.94
C SER A 180 6.21 13.73 8.22
N PHE A 181 6.22 13.75 6.89
CA PHE A 181 5.81 14.95 6.14
C PHE A 181 4.35 15.32 6.41
N TYR A 182 3.43 14.35 6.34
CA TYR A 182 2.00 14.57 6.63
C TYR A 182 1.75 15.14 8.04
N LEU A 183 2.53 14.71 9.03
CA LEU A 183 2.46 15.18 10.42
C LEU A 183 3.25 16.47 10.67
N ASN A 184 3.76 17.12 9.62
CA ASN A 184 4.53 18.35 9.68
C ASN A 184 5.80 18.25 10.57
N ILE A 185 6.48 17.11 10.50
CA ILE A 185 7.78 16.85 11.17
C ILE A 185 8.87 16.52 10.13
N PRO A 186 9.21 17.46 9.22
CA PRO A 186 10.14 17.21 8.10
C PRO A 186 11.56 16.87 8.55
N LEU A 187 12.03 17.40 9.69
CA LEU A 187 13.35 17.09 10.23
C LEU A 187 13.46 15.62 10.65
N ASP A 188 12.38 15.05 11.21
CA ASP A 188 12.29 13.62 11.48
C ASP A 188 12.39 12.82 10.19
N ALA A 189 11.67 13.22 9.14
CA ALA A 189 11.70 12.55 7.84
C ALA A 189 13.13 12.51 7.26
N ILE A 190 13.82 13.66 7.26
CA ILE A 190 15.22 13.78 6.80
C ILE A 190 16.16 12.91 7.64
N SER A 191 16.02 12.96 8.97
CA SER A 191 16.83 12.16 9.90
C SER A 191 16.66 10.66 9.67
N TYR A 192 15.41 10.21 9.49
CA TYR A 192 15.09 8.81 9.19
C TYR A 192 15.67 8.36 7.84
N PHE A 193 15.50 9.17 6.79
CA PHE A 193 16.07 8.88 5.48
C PHE A 193 17.59 8.73 5.53
N ARG A 194 18.29 9.69 6.16
CA ARG A 194 19.76 9.63 6.30
C ARG A 194 20.22 8.38 7.03
N LYS A 195 19.56 8.01 8.13
CA LYS A 195 19.85 6.76 8.86
C LYS A 195 19.60 5.52 8.00
N HIS A 196 18.53 5.51 7.21
CA HIS A 196 18.22 4.40 6.31
C HIS A 196 19.32 4.24 5.25
N ILE A 197 19.74 5.34 4.62
CA ILE A 197 20.84 5.33 3.65
C ILE A 197 22.14 4.88 4.33
N ASP A 198 22.52 5.43 5.48
CA ASP A 198 23.74 5.06 6.21
C ASP A 198 23.81 3.55 6.51
N ILE A 199 22.68 2.95 6.92
CA ILE A 199 22.60 1.51 7.21
C ILE A 199 22.85 0.66 5.95
N PHE A 200 22.30 1.05 4.81
CA PHE A 200 22.22 0.17 3.62
C PHE A 200 23.18 0.55 2.50
N GLN A 201 23.68 1.79 2.43
CA GLN A 201 24.47 2.30 1.30
C GLN A 201 25.78 1.54 1.10
N ASN A 202 26.41 1.08 2.18
CA ASN A 202 27.64 0.28 2.08
C ASN A 202 27.38 -1.22 2.20
N ARG A 203 26.19 -1.62 2.64
CA ARG A 203 25.77 -3.02 2.51
C ARG A 203 25.59 -3.27 1.00
N PHE A 204 25.98 -4.42 0.49
CA PHE A 204 25.96 -4.79 -0.94
C PHE A 204 27.02 -4.17 -1.87
N ALA A 205 27.68 -3.08 -1.48
CA ALA A 205 28.73 -2.47 -2.32
C ALA A 205 29.96 -3.38 -2.53
N ASP A 206 30.18 -4.34 -1.63
CA ASP A 206 31.33 -5.25 -1.69
C ASP A 206 31.19 -6.35 -2.78
N ASP A 207 29.97 -6.67 -3.20
CA ASP A 207 29.74 -7.64 -4.28
C ASP A 207 29.61 -6.91 -5.62
N LYS A 208 30.73 -6.84 -6.35
CA LYS A 208 30.84 -6.19 -7.66
C LYS A 208 29.83 -6.70 -8.70
N ARG A 209 29.27 -7.90 -8.52
CA ARG A 209 28.30 -8.48 -9.47
C ARG A 209 26.96 -7.75 -9.40
N ILE A 210 26.54 -7.34 -8.20
CA ILE A 210 25.24 -6.70 -7.92
C ILE A 210 25.35 -5.21 -7.62
N GLU A 211 26.53 -4.63 -7.84
CA GLU A 211 26.83 -3.21 -7.56
C GLU A 211 25.87 -2.26 -8.29
N PHE A 212 25.51 -2.57 -9.53
CA PHE A 212 24.55 -1.81 -10.33
C PHE A 212 23.13 -1.82 -9.73
N GLU A 213 22.59 -2.97 -9.28
CA GLU A 213 21.27 -3.05 -8.63
C GLU A 213 21.26 -2.24 -7.34
N HIS A 214 22.40 -2.22 -6.65
CA HIS A 214 22.55 -1.44 -5.45
C HIS A 214 22.54 0.06 -5.74
N TYR A 215 23.24 0.52 -6.78
CA TYR A 215 23.14 1.91 -7.25
C TYR A 215 21.76 2.26 -7.78
N ALA A 216 21.07 1.34 -8.47
CA ALA A 216 19.68 1.50 -8.88
C ALA A 216 18.75 1.72 -7.68
N TRP A 217 18.92 0.90 -6.66
CA TRP A 217 18.18 1.01 -5.41
C TRP A 217 18.46 2.35 -4.71
N LEU A 218 19.73 2.78 -4.62
CA LEU A 218 20.11 4.07 -4.05
C LEU A 218 19.50 5.24 -4.83
N ALA A 219 19.63 5.25 -6.15
CA ALA A 219 18.99 6.26 -7.00
C ALA A 219 17.49 6.36 -6.72
N ASN A 220 16.80 5.21 -6.69
CA ASN A 220 15.39 5.17 -6.39
C ASN A 220 15.06 5.66 -4.96
N GLN A 221 15.89 5.38 -3.95
CA GLN A 221 15.69 5.93 -2.60
C GLN A 221 15.73 7.46 -2.60
N PHE A 222 16.73 8.05 -3.22
CA PHE A 222 16.88 9.50 -3.31
C PHE A 222 15.79 10.14 -4.14
N TYR A 223 15.41 9.53 -5.26
CA TYR A 223 14.30 9.98 -6.11
C TYR A 223 12.98 10.01 -5.32
N LEU A 224 12.59 8.89 -4.71
CA LEU A 224 11.34 8.80 -3.95
C LEU A 224 11.32 9.74 -2.74
N PHE A 225 12.46 9.98 -2.09
CA PHE A 225 12.54 10.99 -1.04
C PHE A 225 12.32 12.41 -1.59
N GLY A 226 12.94 12.72 -2.73
CA GLY A 226 12.73 13.99 -3.45
C GLY A 226 11.25 14.21 -3.78
N GLU A 227 10.59 13.22 -4.38
CA GLU A 227 9.15 13.27 -4.73
C GLU A 227 8.27 13.51 -3.50
N LEU A 228 8.53 12.78 -2.40
CA LEU A 228 7.78 12.97 -1.15
C LEU A 228 7.99 14.37 -0.56
N PHE A 229 9.21 14.91 -0.64
CA PHE A 229 9.52 16.24 -0.15
C PHE A 229 8.84 17.30 -1.03
N ASP A 230 8.91 17.17 -2.35
CA ASP A 230 8.28 18.10 -3.28
C ASP A 230 6.75 18.14 -3.16
N MET A 231 6.14 16.96 -3.07
CA MET A 231 4.71 16.81 -2.78
C MET A 231 4.34 17.48 -1.45
N SER A 232 5.18 17.35 -0.43
CA SER A 232 4.94 17.97 0.87
C SER A 232 5.01 19.51 0.83
N ILE A 233 5.87 20.09 -0.01
CA ILE A 233 5.93 21.54 -0.22
C ILE A 233 4.64 22.03 -0.87
N SER A 234 4.19 21.33 -1.92
CA SER A 234 3.01 21.71 -2.71
C SER A 234 1.69 21.51 -1.94
N MET A 235 1.55 20.40 -1.20
CA MET A 235 0.30 20.05 -0.52
C MET A 235 0.21 20.56 0.92
N LEU A 236 1.35 20.67 1.62
CA LEU A 236 1.39 20.98 3.06
C LEU A 236 2.01 22.34 3.37
N HIS A 237 2.34 23.15 2.35
CA HIS A 237 2.89 24.50 2.47
C HIS A 237 4.17 24.56 3.33
N LEU A 238 4.97 23.49 3.29
CA LEU A 238 6.29 23.46 3.92
C LEU A 238 7.20 24.47 3.22
N SER A 239 7.87 25.33 4.00
CA SER A 239 8.86 26.27 3.47
C SER A 239 10.22 25.56 3.32
N PRO A 240 10.68 25.25 2.09
CA PRO A 240 12.00 24.68 1.90
C PRO A 240 13.09 25.68 2.28
N SER A 241 14.23 25.17 2.73
CA SER A 241 15.43 25.98 2.89
C SER A 241 16.39 25.73 1.72
N PRO A 242 17.31 26.67 1.41
CA PRO A 242 18.29 26.48 0.34
C PRO A 242 19.13 25.19 0.47
N SER A 243 19.36 24.73 1.71
CA SER A 243 20.10 23.48 1.99
C SER A 243 19.20 22.25 2.20
N GLN A 244 17.88 22.44 2.29
CA GLN A 244 16.90 21.36 2.45
C GLN A 244 15.76 21.59 1.45
N ASN A 245 15.99 21.17 0.22
CA ASN A 245 15.03 21.21 -0.88
C ASN A 245 15.05 19.88 -1.67
N PRO A 246 13.99 19.56 -2.42
CA PRO A 246 13.91 18.32 -3.21
C PRO A 246 15.02 18.17 -4.25
N GLY A 247 15.48 19.28 -4.83
CA GLY A 247 16.49 19.30 -5.90
C GLY A 247 17.80 18.64 -5.52
N VAL A 248 18.22 18.75 -4.26
CA VAL A 248 19.42 18.06 -3.74
C VAL A 248 19.28 16.54 -3.87
N TYR A 249 18.09 16.00 -3.59
CA TYR A 249 17.84 14.56 -3.65
C TYR A 249 17.67 14.07 -5.08
N TYR A 250 17.07 14.87 -5.97
CA TYR A 250 17.05 14.55 -7.41
C TYR A 250 18.45 14.53 -8.01
N PHE A 251 19.31 15.48 -7.63
CA PHE A 251 20.71 15.49 -8.04
C PHE A 251 21.45 14.24 -7.57
N GLU A 252 21.35 13.88 -6.29
CA GLU A 252 21.96 12.65 -5.76
C GLU A 252 21.44 11.39 -6.44
N SER A 253 20.13 11.31 -6.73
CA SER A 253 19.55 10.21 -7.52
C SER A 253 20.22 10.09 -8.89
N ALA A 254 20.34 11.21 -9.62
CA ALA A 254 21.02 11.23 -10.91
C ALA A 254 22.49 10.80 -10.81
N MET A 255 23.20 11.20 -9.76
CA MET A 255 24.59 10.77 -9.52
C MET A 255 24.68 9.25 -9.31
N TYR A 256 23.73 8.63 -8.61
CA TYR A 256 23.69 7.17 -8.46
C TYR A 256 23.30 6.46 -9.76
N MET A 257 22.45 7.05 -10.60
CA MET A 257 22.16 6.51 -11.93
C MET A 257 23.40 6.49 -12.84
N ILE A 258 24.26 7.50 -12.75
CA ILE A 258 25.56 7.50 -13.45
C ILE A 258 26.43 6.34 -12.95
N LYS A 259 26.56 6.17 -11.62
CA LYS A 259 27.33 5.06 -11.03
C LYS A 259 26.80 3.68 -11.42
N ARG A 260 25.47 3.51 -11.48
CA ARG A 260 24.80 2.30 -11.99
C ARG A 260 25.23 2.00 -13.42
N ARG A 261 25.20 3.02 -14.29
CA ARG A 261 25.60 2.87 -15.70
C ARG A 261 27.05 2.46 -15.83
N GLU A 262 27.95 3.10 -15.08
CA GLU A 262 29.39 2.79 -15.09
C GLU A 262 29.70 1.36 -14.60
N SER A 263 29.03 0.91 -13.52
CA SER A 263 29.22 -0.45 -13.01
C SER A 263 28.67 -1.50 -13.97
N SER A 264 27.52 -1.22 -14.60
CA SER A 264 26.91 -2.09 -15.60
C SER A 264 27.76 -2.25 -16.86
N GLN A 265 28.32 -1.13 -17.36
CA GLN A 265 29.26 -1.17 -18.48
C GLN A 265 30.49 -2.04 -18.19
N ARG A 266 31.08 -1.90 -16.99
CA ARG A 266 32.26 -2.66 -16.60
C ARG A 266 32.01 -4.17 -16.62
N LEU A 267 30.84 -4.63 -16.17
CA LEU A 267 30.52 -6.05 -16.15
C LEU A 267 30.10 -6.58 -17.52
N SER A 268 29.42 -5.77 -18.34
CA SER A 268 29.09 -6.15 -19.73
C SER A 268 30.33 -6.44 -20.58
N LEU A 269 31.44 -5.77 -20.34
CA LEU A 269 32.71 -5.99 -21.04
C LEU A 269 33.38 -7.33 -20.67
N SER A 270 32.90 -8.01 -19.63
CA SER A 270 33.42 -9.31 -19.20
C SER A 270 32.72 -10.52 -19.82
N LEU A 271 31.68 -10.28 -20.64
CA LEU A 271 30.91 -11.32 -21.30
C LEU A 271 31.65 -11.95 -22.47
N ASN A 272 31.45 -13.25 -22.67
CA ASN A 272 31.90 -13.97 -23.85
C ASN A 272 30.83 -13.96 -24.98
N ALA A 273 31.20 -14.43 -26.17
CA ALA A 273 30.33 -14.40 -27.35
C ALA A 273 29.05 -15.23 -27.21
N GLU A 274 29.08 -16.35 -26.47
CA GLU A 274 27.92 -17.21 -26.24
C GLU A 274 26.91 -16.54 -25.29
N GLU A 275 27.42 -15.91 -24.22
CA GLU A 275 26.61 -15.16 -23.25
C GLU A 275 25.93 -13.95 -23.92
N ILE A 276 26.66 -13.23 -24.78
CA ILE A 276 26.11 -12.12 -25.58
C ILE A 276 25.01 -12.63 -26.51
N SER A 277 25.29 -13.70 -27.27
CA SER A 277 24.31 -14.29 -28.20
C SER A 277 23.06 -14.80 -27.48
N TYR A 278 23.20 -15.27 -26.23
CA TYR A 278 22.06 -15.65 -25.39
C TYR A 278 21.27 -14.43 -24.92
N ALA A 279 21.94 -13.36 -24.45
CA ALA A 279 21.31 -12.11 -24.05
C ALA A 279 20.49 -11.48 -25.19
N GLU A 280 21.08 -11.40 -26.39
CA GLU A 280 20.42 -10.87 -27.59
C GLU A 280 19.19 -11.69 -28.00
N ARG A 281 19.24 -13.03 -27.86
CA ARG A 281 18.08 -13.89 -28.11
C ARG A 281 16.95 -13.63 -27.12
N ILE A 282 17.25 -13.40 -25.84
CA ILE A 282 16.24 -13.06 -24.84
C ILE A 282 15.60 -11.71 -25.16
N LEU A 283 16.40 -10.71 -25.55
CA LEU A 283 15.88 -9.41 -25.98
C LEU A 283 14.90 -9.56 -27.14
N GLN A 284 15.31 -10.23 -28.22
CA GLN A 284 14.49 -10.45 -29.41
C GLN A 284 13.18 -11.20 -29.11
N GLN A 285 13.23 -12.19 -28.19
CA GLN A 285 12.04 -12.93 -27.78
C GLN A 285 11.04 -12.07 -26.97
N ASN A 286 11.50 -10.94 -26.44
CA ASN A 286 10.74 -10.07 -25.55
C ASN A 286 10.71 -8.62 -26.05
N ASP A 287 10.88 -8.40 -27.36
CA ASP A 287 10.85 -7.07 -27.99
C ASP A 287 9.53 -6.32 -27.73
N GLU A 288 8.43 -7.03 -27.43
CA GLU A 288 7.13 -6.44 -27.06
C GLU A 288 6.93 -6.27 -25.55
N SER A 289 7.85 -6.74 -24.71
CA SER A 289 7.74 -6.63 -23.26
C SER A 289 8.22 -5.26 -22.78
N GLU A 290 7.30 -4.45 -22.26
CA GLU A 290 7.64 -3.15 -21.65
C GLU A 290 8.46 -3.30 -20.34
N PHE A 291 8.55 -4.50 -19.75
CA PHE A 291 9.15 -4.72 -18.43
C PHE A 291 10.08 -5.94 -18.37
N ILE A 292 11.39 -5.68 -18.43
CA ILE A 292 12.45 -6.69 -18.23
C ILE A 292 12.34 -7.41 -16.87
N GLY A 293 11.72 -6.80 -15.86
CA GLY A 293 11.50 -7.42 -14.54
C GLY A 293 10.53 -8.60 -14.50
N GLN A 294 9.81 -8.90 -15.59
CA GLN A 294 8.86 -10.02 -15.68
C GLN A 294 9.47 -11.32 -16.21
N LEU A 295 10.72 -11.28 -16.64
CA LEU A 295 11.40 -12.43 -17.22
C LEU A 295 11.83 -13.39 -16.11
N ASN A 296 11.73 -14.71 -16.36
CA ASN A 296 12.02 -15.75 -15.36
C ASN A 296 13.54 -15.93 -15.21
N TRP A 297 14.20 -15.00 -14.52
CA TRP A 297 15.66 -14.91 -14.42
C TRP A 297 16.31 -15.81 -13.37
N TYR A 298 15.55 -16.23 -12.36
CA TYR A 298 16.07 -17.02 -11.25
C TYR A 298 15.83 -18.51 -11.50
N GLN A 299 16.87 -19.21 -11.94
CA GLN A 299 16.92 -20.66 -11.87
C GLN A 299 18.05 -21.07 -10.89
N PRO A 300 17.73 -21.80 -9.81
CA PRO A 300 18.68 -22.10 -8.74
C PRO A 300 19.85 -23.02 -9.12
N ASP A 301 19.86 -23.55 -10.36
CA ASP A 301 20.71 -24.68 -10.74
C ASP A 301 21.93 -24.31 -11.62
N GLU A 302 22.07 -23.06 -12.05
CA GLU A 302 23.23 -22.57 -12.81
C GLU A 302 23.85 -21.33 -12.16
N SER A 303 25.16 -21.12 -12.34
CA SER A 303 25.90 -20.08 -11.60
C SER A 303 25.26 -18.70 -11.77
N ASN A 304 24.74 -18.13 -10.67
CA ASN A 304 24.18 -16.77 -10.58
C ASN A 304 25.04 -15.68 -11.27
N ASP A 305 26.34 -15.93 -11.46
CA ASP A 305 27.28 -15.01 -12.09
C ASP A 305 26.98 -14.73 -13.58
N ILE A 306 26.56 -15.75 -14.34
CA ILE A 306 26.31 -15.63 -15.79
C ILE A 306 25.04 -14.81 -16.03
N TYR A 307 23.96 -15.12 -15.32
CA TYR A 307 22.69 -14.39 -15.42
C TYR A 307 22.82 -12.92 -15.05
N VAL A 308 23.60 -12.61 -14.00
CA VAL A 308 23.88 -11.24 -13.62
C VAL A 308 24.58 -10.53 -14.77
N LYS A 309 25.68 -11.09 -15.32
CA LYS A 309 26.40 -10.51 -16.47
C LYS A 309 25.50 -10.29 -17.69
N ILE A 310 24.64 -11.25 -18.02
CA ILE A 310 23.66 -11.13 -19.12
C ILE A 310 22.66 -10.00 -18.86
N PHE A 311 22.17 -9.87 -17.63
CA PHE A 311 21.28 -8.76 -17.25
C PHE A 311 21.94 -7.39 -17.52
N HIS A 312 23.22 -7.24 -17.16
CA HIS A 312 23.97 -5.99 -17.43
C HIS A 312 24.05 -5.65 -18.92
N HIS A 313 24.25 -6.66 -19.77
CA HIS A 313 24.27 -6.45 -21.22
C HIS A 313 22.92 -5.90 -21.71
N ILE A 314 21.84 -6.56 -21.29
CA ILE A 314 20.47 -6.21 -21.63
C ILE A 314 20.17 -4.77 -21.20
N GLU A 315 20.39 -4.45 -19.93
CA GLU A 315 20.15 -3.11 -19.37
C GLU A 315 20.90 -2.01 -20.13
N ARG A 316 22.15 -2.28 -20.52
CA ARG A 316 22.95 -1.36 -21.35
C ARG A 316 22.36 -1.16 -22.74
N THR A 317 21.89 -2.23 -23.37
CA THR A 317 21.37 -2.18 -24.74
C THR A 317 19.99 -1.54 -24.85
N THR A 318 19.17 -1.67 -23.81
CA THR A 318 17.79 -1.16 -23.82
C THR A 318 17.65 0.29 -23.36
N ASP A 319 18.76 1.01 -23.11
CA ASP A 319 18.81 2.40 -22.63
C ASP A 319 17.65 2.70 -21.66
N LEU A 320 17.54 1.88 -20.61
CA LEU A 320 16.48 1.99 -19.61
C LEU A 320 16.73 3.28 -18.81
N SER A 321 16.14 4.37 -19.29
CA SER A 321 15.90 5.52 -18.43
C SER A 321 14.95 5.08 -17.31
N PRO A 322 15.06 5.67 -16.10
CA PRO A 322 14.09 5.43 -15.05
C PRO A 322 12.66 5.79 -15.48
#